data_AF-A0A838S0J4-F1
#
_entry.id   AF-A0A838S0J4-F1
#
_cell.length_a   1.000
_cell.length_b   1.000
_cell.length_c   1.000
_cell.angle_alpha   90.00
_cell.angle_beta   90.00
_cell.angle_gamma   90.00
#
_symmetry.space_group_name_H-M   'P 1'
#
loop_
_entity.id
_entity.type
_entity.pdbx_description
1 polymer ?
#
loop_
_entity_poly.entity_id
_entity_poly.type
_entity_poly.pdbx_seq_one_letter_code
_entity_poly.pdbx_strand_id
1 'polypeptide(L)'
;MPTMISGRRLIPGYTVRAALPYVFLSLFLLTAVLFAQQSGRFAELALYTQIPFSLLADVSLALLPNVLVFTMPAAVLAGVMIGFARMGSDS
;
A
#
# COMPACT_ATOMS: atom_id res chain seq x y z
N MET A 1 7.81 -4.96 -43.35
CA MET A 1 8.67 -4.00 -42.60
C MET A 1 8.57 -4.33 -41.13
N PRO A 2 9.61 -4.90 -40.49
CA PRO A 2 9.56 -5.27 -39.09
C PRO A 2 9.83 -4.02 -38.23
N THR A 3 8.93 -3.70 -37.31
CA THR A 3 9.06 -2.58 -36.38
C THR A 3 10.13 -2.89 -35.34
N MET A 4 11.29 -2.26 -35.48
CA MET A 4 12.38 -2.25 -34.50
C MET A 4 11.96 -1.48 -33.25
N ILE A 5 11.24 -2.11 -32.32
CA ILE A 5 11.00 -1.54 -30.98
C ILE A 5 12.20 -1.84 -30.09
N SER A 6 13.23 -1.01 -30.26
CA SER A 6 14.12 -0.47 -29.22
C SER A 6 14.30 -1.32 -27.94
N GLY A 7 15.30 -2.23 -27.95
CA GLY A 7 15.71 -3.03 -26.79
C GLY A 7 16.09 -2.25 -25.53
N ARG A 8 16.24 -0.92 -25.61
CA ARG A 8 16.50 -0.02 -24.47
C ARG A 8 15.31 0.15 -23.50
N ARG A 9 14.07 -0.17 -23.91
CA ARG A 9 12.87 0.01 -23.07
C ARG A 9 12.41 -1.24 -22.32
N LEU A 10 12.99 -2.40 -22.62
CA LEU A 10 12.64 -3.67 -21.97
C LEU A 10 13.13 -3.73 -20.52
N ILE A 11 14.29 -3.10 -20.25
CA ILE A 11 14.92 -3.08 -18.92
C ILE A 11 14.04 -2.36 -17.88
N PRO A 12 13.64 -1.08 -18.09
CA PRO A 12 12.77 -0.39 -17.15
C PRO A 12 11.43 -1.10 -16.91
N GLY A 13 10.87 -1.72 -17.96
CA GLY A 13 9.60 -2.45 -17.87
C GLY A 13 9.67 -3.68 -16.98
N TYR A 14 10.74 -4.48 -17.07
CA TYR A 14 10.89 -5.63 -16.17
C TYR A 14 11.10 -5.17 -14.73
N THR A 15 11.89 -4.12 -14.53
CA THR A 15 12.26 -3.63 -13.20
C THR A 15 11.03 -3.15 -12.45
N VAL A 16 10.18 -2.35 -13.10
CA VAL A 16 8.91 -1.89 -12.52
C VAL A 16 7.99 -3.08 -12.23
N ARG A 17 7.85 -4.02 -13.17
CA ARG A 17 6.98 -5.19 -13.01
C ARG A 17 7.43 -6.10 -11.86
N ALA A 18 8.74 -6.21 -11.64
CA ALA A 18 9.30 -7.01 -10.57
C ALA A 18 9.24 -6.32 -9.20
N ALA A 19 9.25 -4.98 -9.14
CA ALA A 19 9.03 -4.23 -7.90
C ALA A 19 7.54 -4.10 -7.50
N LEU A 20 6.63 -4.12 -8.49
CA LEU A 20 5.18 -3.98 -8.30
C LEU A 20 4.55 -4.88 -7.22
N PRO A 21 4.81 -6.20 -7.16
CA PRO A 21 4.22 -7.06 -6.13
C PRO A 21 4.63 -6.64 -4.71
N TYR A 22 5.88 -6.19 -4.53
CA TYR A 22 6.36 -5.71 -3.25
C TYR A 22 5.71 -4.38 -2.86
N VAL A 23 5.46 -3.48 -3.81
CA VAL A 23 4.70 -2.24 -3.56
C VAL A 23 3.28 -2.54 -3.09
N PHE A 24 2.56 -3.45 -3.75
CA PHE A 24 1.22 -3.84 -3.33
C PHE A 24 1.20 -4.53 -1.96
N LEU A 25 2.19 -5.40 -1.70
CA LEU A 25 2.32 -6.04 -0.39
C LEU A 25 2.59 -5.01 0.71
N SER A 26 3.55 -4.11 0.52
CA SER A 26 3.83 -3.03 1.46
C SER A 26 2.62 -2.13 1.65
N LEU A 27 1.87 -1.79 0.59
CA LEU A 27 0.66 -0.98 0.69
C LEU A 27 -0.40 -1.67 1.53
N PHE A 28 -0.66 -2.95 1.25
CA PHE A 28 -1.64 -3.73 2.00
C PHE A 28 -1.28 -3.80 3.48
N LEU A 29 -0.04 -4.14 3.81
CA LEU A 29 0.41 -4.29 5.19
C LEU A 29 0.38 -2.97 5.95
N LEU A 30 0.94 -1.89 5.39
CA LEU A 30 0.96 -0.58 6.03
C LEU A 30 -0.46 -0.03 6.22
N THR A 31 -1.32 -0.21 5.23
CA THR A 31 -2.73 0.19 5.31
C THR A 31 -3.46 -0.59 6.39
N ALA A 32 -3.32 -1.92 6.42
CA ALA A 32 -3.95 -2.75 7.44
C ALA A 32 -3.51 -2.36 8.86
N VAL A 33 -2.21 -2.13 9.06
CA VAL A 33 -1.66 -1.74 10.37
C VAL A 33 -2.20 -0.38 10.80
N LEU A 34 -2.08 0.66 9.97
CA LEU A 34 -2.55 2.00 10.34
C LEU A 34 -4.07 2.07 10.47
N PHE A 35 -4.80 1.33 9.62
CA PHE A 35 -6.24 1.24 9.70
C PHE A 35 -6.69 0.59 11.00
N ALA A 36 -6.08 -0.53 11.40
CA ALA A 36 -6.39 -1.20 12.65
C ALA A 36 -6.09 -0.31 13.87
N GLN A 37 -4.96 0.40 13.87
CA GLN A 37 -4.60 1.35 14.92
C GLN A 37 -5.61 2.50 15.04
N GLN A 38 -6.00 3.10 13.92
CA GLN A 38 -6.98 4.20 13.93
C GLN A 38 -8.36 3.70 14.33
N SER A 39 -8.82 2.60 13.76
CA SER A 39 -10.13 2.01 14.07
C SER A 39 -10.24 1.58 15.53
N GLY A 40 -9.18 1.02 16.12
CA GLY A 40 -9.14 0.68 17.54
C GLY A 40 -9.36 1.89 18.45
N ARG A 41 -8.69 3.01 18.14
CA ARG A 41 -8.88 4.28 18.88
C ARG A 41 -10.32 4.79 18.78
N PHE A 42 -10.94 4.71 17.61
CA PHE A 42 -12.34 5.13 17.45
C PHE A 42 -13.31 4.17 18.15
N ALA A 43 -13.03 2.87 18.16
CA ALA A 43 -13.84 1.88 18.86
C ALA A 43 -13.84 2.12 20.38
N GLU A 44 -12.67 2.42 20.97
CA GLU A 44 -12.57 2.79 22.40
C GLU A 44 -13.40 4.04 22.73
N LEU A 45 -13.32 5.08 21.89
CA LEU A 45 -14.10 6.31 22.05
C LEU A 45 -15.62 6.07 21.91
N ALA A 46 -16.01 5.21 20.98
CA ALA A 46 -17.40 4.87 20.73
C ALA A 46 -18.02 4.06 21.87
N LEU A 47 -17.26 3.13 22.47
CA LEU A 47 -17.70 2.39 23.66
C LEU A 47 -17.91 3.32 24.87
N TYR A 48 -17.05 4.33 25.04
CA TYR A 48 -17.19 5.32 26.10
C TYR A 48 -18.41 6.23 25.93
N THR A 49 -18.73 6.56 24.68
CA THR A 49 -19.78 7.55 24.34
C THR A 49 -21.11 6.88 23.94
N GLN A 50 -21.22 5.56 24.04
CA GLN A 50 -22.40 4.75 23.66
C GLN A 50 -22.88 5.01 22.22
N ILE A 51 -21.93 5.19 21.29
CA ILE A 51 -22.25 5.51 19.88
C ILE A 51 -22.79 4.26 19.17
N PRO A 52 -23.84 4.38 18.34
CA PRO A 52 -24.37 3.25 17.59
C PRO A 52 -23.31 2.62 16.66
N PHE A 53 -23.31 1.29 16.58
CA PHE A 53 -22.33 0.51 15.80
C PHE A 53 -22.34 0.86 14.30
N SER A 54 -23.47 1.31 13.76
CA SER A 54 -23.58 1.79 12.38
C SER A 54 -22.69 3.01 12.11
N LEU A 55 -22.66 3.97 13.04
CA LEU A 55 -21.80 5.15 12.92
C LEU A 55 -20.31 4.77 12.95
N LEU A 56 -19.98 3.75 13.74
CA LEU A 56 -18.64 3.19 13.88
C LEU A 56 -18.14 2.59 12.55
N ALA A 57 -19.02 1.88 11.85
CA ALA A 57 -18.75 1.34 10.52
C ALA A 57 -18.58 2.45 9.48
N ASP A 58 -19.45 3.47 9.50
CA ASP A 58 -19.36 4.63 8.58
C ASP A 58 -18.06 5.40 8.77
N VAL A 59 -17.67 5.66 10.02
CA VAL A 59 -16.40 6.33 10.36
C VAL A 59 -15.21 5.46 9.89
N SER A 60 -15.26 4.16 10.14
CA SER A 60 -14.21 3.22 9.69
C SER A 60 -14.05 3.24 8.17
N LEU A 61 -15.15 3.23 7.41
CA LEU A 61 -15.09 3.31 5.95
C LEU A 61 -14.58 4.68 5.47
N ALA A 62 -14.95 5.76 6.15
CA ALA A 62 -14.46 7.11 5.84
C ALA A 62 -12.95 7.28 6.12
N LEU A 63 -12.36 6.50 7.03
CA LEU A 63 -10.93 6.51 7.34
C LEU A 63 -10.08 5.88 6.23
N LEU A 64 -10.61 4.87 5.55
CA LEU A 64 -9.91 4.07 4.55
C LEU A 64 -9.21 4.92 3.47
N PRO A 65 -9.85 5.91 2.80
CA PRO A 65 -9.19 6.76 1.83
C PRO A 65 -8.04 7.59 2.43
N ASN A 66 -8.20 8.10 3.66
CA ASN A 66 -7.17 8.88 4.32
C ASN A 66 -5.94 8.02 4.64
N VAL A 67 -6.16 6.81 5.16
CA VAL A 67 -5.08 5.85 5.42
C VAL A 67 -4.35 5.50 4.13
N LEU A 68 -5.08 5.24 3.03
CA LEU A 68 -4.48 4.91 1.73
C LEU A 68 -3.61 6.03 1.17
N VAL A 69 -4.08 7.28 1.22
CA VAL A 69 -3.28 8.44 0.75
C VAL A 69 -1.99 8.57 1.55
N PHE A 70 -2.04 8.30 2.85
CA PHE A 70 -0.87 8.34 3.72
C PHE A 70 0.09 7.16 3.49
N THR A 71 -0.42 5.95 3.29
CA THR A 71 0.40 4.74 3.11
C THR A 71 0.96 4.57 1.71
N MET A 72 0.32 5.16 0.69
CA MET A 72 0.78 5.14 -0.71
C MET A 72 2.27 5.47 -0.89
N PRO A 73 2.78 6.65 -0.48
CA PRO A 73 4.19 6.99 -0.69
C PRO A 73 5.14 6.06 0.07
N ALA A 74 4.79 5.70 1.30
CA ALA A 74 5.59 4.79 2.11
C ALA A 74 5.65 3.37 1.52
N ALA A 75 4.54 2.89 0.98
CA ALA A 75 4.43 1.59 0.33
C ALA A 75 5.22 1.53 -0.97
N VAL A 76 5.20 2.60 -1.77
CA VAL A 76 6.03 2.71 -2.97
C VAL A 76 7.51 2.67 -2.59
N LEU A 77 7.93 3.46 -1.60
CA LEU A 77 9.31 3.46 -1.11
C LEU A 77 9.74 2.07 -0.63
N ALA A 78 8.99 1.48 0.30
CA ALA A 78 9.31 0.17 0.87
C ALA A 78 9.32 -0.93 -0.21
N GLY A 79 8.30 -0.98 -1.06
CA GLY A 79 8.19 -1.99 -2.11
C GLY A 79 9.29 -1.90 -3.15
N VAL A 80 9.68 -0.68 -3.55
CA VAL A 80 10.80 -0.47 -4.49
C VAL A 80 12.12 -0.88 -3.84
N MET A 81 12.37 -0.51 -2.58
CA MET A 81 13.58 -0.94 -1.87
C MET A 81 13.68 -2.46 -1.76
N ILE A 82 12.59 -3.14 -1.40
CA ILE A 82 12.54 -4.60 -1.32
C ILE A 82 12.75 -5.23 -2.71
N GLY A 83 12.07 -4.71 -3.73
CA GLY A 83 12.21 -5.19 -5.11
C GLY A 83 13.65 -5.11 -5.61
N PHE A 84 14.32 -3.98 -5.39
CA PHE A 84 15.73 -3.82 -5.76
C PHE A 84 16.67 -4.70 -4.92
N ALA A 85 16.44 -4.81 -3.61
CA ALA A 85 17.24 -5.69 -2.75
C ALA A 85 17.16 -7.15 -3.22
N ARG A 86 15.97 -7.62 -3.62
CA ARG A 86 15.79 -8.97 -4.17
C ARG A 86 16.48 -9.16 -5.52
N MET A 87 16.34 -8.20 -6.45
CA MET A 87 17.03 -8.28 -7.75
C MET A 87 18.55 -8.24 -7.61
N GLY A 88 19.07 -7.45 -6.68
CA GLY A 88 20.51 -7.39 -6.39
C GLY A 88 21.05 -8.63 -5.69
N SER A 89 20.23 -9.32 -4.90
CA SER A 89 20.58 -10.60 -4.26
C SER A 89 20.62 -11.77 -5.24
N ASP A 90 19.93 -11.67 -6.38
CA ASP A 90 19.88 -12.72 -7.41
C ASP A 90 21.06 -12.62 -8.42
N SER A 91 22.00 -11.67 -8.20
CA SER A 91 23.22 -11.47 -9.00
C SER A 91 24.47 -11.93 -8.24
#